data_AF-A0A1F7QGG4-F1
#
_entry.id   AF-A0A1F7QGG4-F1
#
_cell.length_a   1.000
_cell.length_b   1.000
_cell.length_c   1.000
_cell.angle_alpha   90.00
_cell.angle_beta   90.00
_cell.angle_gamma   90.00
#
_symmetry.space_group_name_H-M   'P 1'
#
loop_
_entity.id
_entity.type
_entity.pdbx_description
1 polymer ?
#
loop_
_entity_poly.entity_id
_entity_poly.type
_entity_poly.pdbx_seq_one_letter_code
_entity_poly.pdbx_strand_id
1 'polypeptide(L)'
;MWFELAYVAGITNGLNAVADGLRLPLDFSVSGRQPLARLVDEATAAPEVSAVFAEIRDFYAVERPPAVFRYVARDPGFLRDYWTATREAFSDRTLDRLTKEVLALAASLTARSDYGVDLHLREARRL
;
A
#
# COMPACT_ATOMS: atom_id res chain seq x y z
N MET A 1 -7.34 -7.19 19.57
CA MET A 1 -7.55 -8.20 18.51
C MET A 1 -8.60 -7.78 17.49
N TRP A 2 -9.91 -7.67 17.80
CA TRP A 2 -10.93 -7.35 16.77
C TRP A 2 -10.69 -6.02 16.03
N PHE A 3 -10.40 -4.94 16.76
CA PHE A 3 -10.10 -3.64 16.15
C PHE A 3 -8.88 -3.70 15.19
N GLU A 4 -7.86 -4.47 15.54
CA GLU A 4 -6.65 -4.62 14.73
C GLU A 4 -6.93 -5.38 13.44
N LEU A 5 -7.72 -6.47 13.51
CA LEU A 5 -8.19 -7.21 12.34
C LEU A 5 -9.06 -6.36 11.43
N ALA A 6 -10.04 -5.65 12.01
CA ALA A 6 -10.93 -4.78 11.27
C ALA A 6 -10.17 -3.62 10.61
N TYR A 7 -9.13 -3.11 11.26
CA TYR A 7 -8.32 -2.02 10.72
C TYR A 7 -7.48 -2.48 9.52
N VAL A 8 -6.80 -3.62 9.63
CA VAL A 8 -6.06 -4.23 8.49
C VAL A 8 -7.02 -4.49 7.33
N ALA A 9 -8.15 -5.15 7.58
CA ALA A 9 -9.12 -5.45 6.53
C ALA A 9 -9.69 -4.18 5.88
N GLY A 10 -9.95 -3.13 6.66
CA GLY A 10 -10.43 -1.85 6.17
C GLY A 10 -9.42 -1.15 5.26
N ILE A 11 -8.16 -1.05 5.71
CA ILE A 11 -7.06 -0.46 4.93
C ILE A 11 -6.82 -1.24 3.64
N THR A 12 -6.74 -2.57 3.72
CA THR A 12 -6.52 -3.43 2.56
C THR A 12 -7.65 -3.32 1.54
N ASN A 13 -8.92 -3.37 1.97
CA ASN A 13 -10.03 -3.27 1.02
C ASN A 13 -10.10 -1.87 0.35
N GLY A 14 -9.82 -0.81 1.10
CA GLY A 14 -9.74 0.54 0.55
C GLY A 14 -8.61 0.68 -0.47
N LEU A 15 -7.42 0.16 -0.15
CA LEU A 15 -6.26 0.12 -1.04
C LEU A 15 -6.59 -0.63 -2.34
N ASN A 16 -7.13 -1.85 -2.22
CA ASN A 16 -7.50 -2.70 -3.35
C ASN A 16 -8.50 -2.00 -4.28
N ALA A 17 -9.60 -1.48 -3.72
CA ALA A 17 -10.64 -0.84 -4.50
C ALA A 17 -10.11 0.37 -5.30
N VAL A 18 -9.28 1.20 -4.68
CA VAL A 18 -8.66 2.36 -5.34
C VAL A 18 -7.68 1.89 -6.42
N ALA A 19 -6.75 1.00 -6.06
CA ALA A 19 -5.70 0.56 -6.98
C ALA A 19 -6.26 -0.14 -8.22
N ASP A 20 -7.26 -1.00 -8.04
CA ASP A 20 -7.89 -1.73 -9.15
C ASP A 20 -8.77 -0.82 -9.99
N GLY A 21 -9.61 0.01 -9.36
CA GLY A 21 -10.49 0.95 -10.05
C GLY A 21 -9.72 1.93 -10.94
N LEU A 22 -8.51 2.31 -10.52
CA LEU A 22 -7.64 3.22 -11.26
C LEU A 22 -6.61 2.51 -12.13
N ARG A 23 -6.61 1.17 -12.13
CA ARG A 23 -5.66 0.33 -12.87
C ARG A 23 -4.21 0.70 -12.56
N LEU A 24 -3.91 0.98 -11.29
CA LEU A 24 -2.55 1.27 -10.85
C LEU A 24 -1.63 0.10 -11.19
N PRO A 25 -0.41 0.34 -11.69
CA PRO A 25 0.49 -0.73 -12.09
C PRO A 25 0.87 -1.60 -10.90
N LEU A 26 1.04 -2.90 -11.14
CA LEU A 26 1.65 -3.81 -10.16
C LEU A 26 3.11 -3.39 -9.94
N ASP A 27 3.56 -3.45 -8.68
CA ASP A 27 4.86 -2.94 -8.27
C ASP A 27 5.93 -4.05 -8.24
N PHE A 28 5.53 -5.32 -8.08
CA PHE A 28 6.43 -6.47 -7.91
C PHE A 28 6.26 -7.56 -8.99
N SER A 29 5.23 -7.44 -9.83
CA SER A 29 4.95 -8.34 -10.96
C SER A 29 4.89 -7.57 -12.26
N VAL A 30 5.02 -8.28 -13.38
CA VAL A 30 4.82 -7.68 -14.72
C VAL A 30 3.39 -7.16 -14.82
N SER A 31 3.26 -5.85 -14.99
CA SER A 31 1.98 -5.16 -15.07
C SER A 31 1.64 -4.78 -16.51
N GLY A 32 0.56 -5.36 -17.04
CA GLY A 32 -0.08 -4.89 -18.27
C GLY A 32 -1.07 -3.73 -18.05
N ARG A 33 -1.22 -3.26 -16.81
CA ARG A 33 -2.20 -2.23 -16.45
C ARG A 33 -1.80 -0.86 -16.99
N GLN A 34 -2.79 -0.14 -17.49
CA GLN A 34 -2.68 1.25 -17.96
C GLN A 34 -3.39 2.15 -16.94
N PRO A 35 -2.65 2.83 -16.04
CA PRO A 35 -3.26 3.64 -15.00
C PRO A 35 -4.07 4.81 -15.58
N LEU A 36 -5.28 5.00 -15.03
CA LEU A 36 -6.21 6.05 -15.45
C LEU A 36 -5.87 7.43 -14.87
N ALA A 37 -4.84 7.52 -14.05
CA ALA A 37 -4.38 8.75 -13.42
C ALA A 37 -2.85 8.80 -13.38
N ARG A 38 -2.32 10.02 -13.43
CA ARG A 38 -0.89 10.26 -13.28
C ARG A 38 -0.44 9.98 -11.85
N LEU A 39 0.70 9.30 -11.73
CA LEU A 39 1.41 9.09 -10.47
C LEU A 39 2.42 10.21 -10.25
N VAL A 40 2.54 10.68 -9.01
CA VAL A 40 3.60 11.63 -8.65
C VAL A 40 4.96 10.97 -8.84
N ASP A 41 5.88 11.70 -9.47
CA ASP A 41 7.27 11.27 -9.60
C ASP A 41 8.05 11.74 -8.38
N GLU A 42 8.88 10.84 -7.84
CA GLU A 42 9.72 11.09 -6.68
C GLU A 42 10.77 12.15 -6.98
N ALA A 43 11.30 12.17 -8.21
CA ALA A 43 12.31 13.13 -8.64
C ALA A 43 11.79 14.58 -8.63
N THR A 44 10.47 14.77 -8.68
CA THR A 44 9.82 16.08 -8.73
C THR A 44 8.89 16.32 -7.54
N ALA A 45 8.93 15.47 -6.52
CA ALA A 45 8.04 15.56 -5.38
C ALA A 45 8.40 16.74 -4.47
N ALA A 46 7.38 17.41 -3.91
CA ALA A 46 7.57 18.44 -2.91
C ALA A 46 8.26 17.86 -1.65
N PRO A 47 9.02 18.65 -0.87
CA PRO A 47 9.80 18.14 0.27
C PRO A 47 8.98 17.32 1.28
N GLU A 48 7.75 17.74 1.57
CA GLU A 48 6.81 17.03 2.46
C GLU A 48 6.37 15.66 1.93
N VAL A 49 6.16 15.53 0.61
CA VAL A 49 5.87 14.24 -0.04
C VAL A 49 7.10 13.35 -0.03
N SER A 50 8.28 13.92 -0.32
CA SER A 50 9.55 13.19 -0.33
C SER A 50 9.89 12.59 1.03
N ALA A 51 9.57 13.28 2.13
CA ALA A 51 9.73 12.75 3.49
C ALA A 51 8.87 11.50 3.72
N VAL A 52 7.57 11.57 3.38
CA VAL A 52 6.66 10.42 3.53
C VAL A 52 7.06 9.26 2.61
N PHE A 53 7.51 9.54 1.38
CA PHE A 53 8.04 8.52 0.48
C PHE A 53 9.27 7.81 1.03
N ALA A 54 10.16 8.51 1.72
CA ALA A 54 11.30 7.88 2.40
C ALA A 54 10.83 6.89 3.48
N GLU A 55 9.87 7.29 4.33
CA GLU A 55 9.30 6.40 5.35
C GLU A 55 8.66 5.14 4.73
N ILE A 56 7.94 5.30 3.61
CA ILE A 56 7.30 4.18 2.90
C ILE A 56 8.35 3.22 2.34
N ARG A 57 9.42 3.75 1.73
CA ARG A 57 10.52 2.93 1.20
C ARG A 57 11.19 2.13 2.29
N ASP A 58 11.46 2.75 3.43
CA ASP A 58 12.09 2.09 4.57
C ASP A 58 11.18 1.00 5.15
N PHE A 59 9.89 1.29 5.33
CA PHE A 59 8.93 0.33 5.91
C PHE A 59 8.69 -0.89 5.02
N TYR A 60 8.61 -0.70 3.71
CA TYR A 60 8.43 -1.79 2.75
C TYR A 60 9.76 -2.35 2.23
N ALA A 61 10.92 -1.78 2.58
CA ALA A 61 12.22 -2.14 2.01
C ALA A 61 12.19 -2.18 0.46
N VAL A 62 11.80 -1.07 -0.17
CA VAL A 62 11.68 -0.93 -1.63
C VAL A 62 12.43 0.31 -2.12
N GLU A 63 12.91 0.26 -3.37
CA GLU A 63 13.56 1.41 -4.01
C GLU A 63 12.56 2.51 -4.38
N ARG A 64 11.31 2.13 -4.61
CA ARG A 64 10.23 3.02 -5.05
C ARG A 64 8.97 2.77 -4.22
N PRO A 65 8.29 3.80 -3.69
CA PRO A 65 7.02 3.66 -3.02
C PRO A 65 5.97 2.99 -3.93
N PRO A 66 5.15 2.07 -3.41
CA PRO A 66 4.07 1.45 -4.17
C PRO A 66 3.16 2.48 -4.87
N ALA A 67 2.65 2.12 -6.05
CA ALA A 67 1.91 3.01 -6.93
C ALA A 67 0.73 3.73 -6.24
N VAL A 68 0.05 3.08 -5.29
CA VAL A 68 -1.06 3.69 -4.54
C VAL A 68 -0.61 4.90 -3.72
N PHE A 69 0.56 4.85 -3.08
CA PHE A 69 1.09 5.98 -2.33
C PHE A 69 1.49 7.13 -3.25
N ARG A 70 2.05 6.79 -4.41
CA ARG A 70 2.38 7.78 -5.46
C ARG A 70 1.15 8.40 -6.11
N TYR A 71 0.01 7.70 -6.11
CA TYR A 71 -1.26 8.22 -6.55
C TYR A 71 -1.80 9.26 -5.55
N VAL A 72 -1.85 8.91 -4.25
CA VAL A 72 -2.41 9.80 -3.21
C VAL A 72 -1.51 11.00 -2.92
N ALA A 73 -0.22 10.93 -3.24
CA ALA A 73 0.76 12.01 -3.08
C ALA A 73 0.47 13.33 -3.81
N ARG A 74 -0.56 13.40 -4.64
CA ARG A 74 -1.07 14.68 -5.19
C ARG A 74 -1.64 15.60 -4.11
N ASP A 75 -2.05 15.02 -2.99
CA ASP A 75 -2.50 15.71 -1.79
C ASP A 75 -1.55 15.30 -0.66
N PRO A 76 -0.57 16.16 -0.31
CA PRO A 76 0.41 15.84 0.72
C PRO A 76 -0.20 15.61 2.11
N GLY A 77 -1.28 16.33 2.43
CA GLY A 77 -2.00 16.16 3.69
C GLY A 77 -2.64 14.78 3.77
N PHE A 78 -3.36 14.40 2.71
CA PHE A 78 -3.99 13.08 2.62
C PHE A 78 -2.97 11.94 2.53
N LEU A 79 -1.85 12.11 1.81
CA LEU A 79 -0.76 11.12 1.78
C LEU A 79 -0.25 10.82 3.19
N ARG A 80 0.02 11.85 3.99
CA ARG A 80 0.52 11.70 5.36
C ARG A 80 -0.47 10.95 6.25
N ASP A 81 -1.74 11.30 6.17
CA ASP A 81 -2.79 10.68 6.99
C ASP A 81 -3.03 9.21 6.57
N TYR A 82 -3.09 8.95 5.26
CA TYR A 82 -3.25 7.60 4.73
C TYR A 82 -2.03 6.71 5.01
N TRP A 83 -0.82 7.26 4.91
CA TRP A 83 0.40 6.56 5.28
C TRP A 83 0.42 6.22 6.77
N THR A 84 0.10 7.18 7.63
CA THR A 84 0.03 6.95 9.09
C THR A 84 -0.92 5.80 9.40
N ALA A 85 -2.11 5.81 8.80
CA ALA A 85 -3.09 4.75 8.99
C ALA A 85 -2.61 3.39 8.49
N THR A 86 -1.95 3.36 7.33
CA THR A 86 -1.41 2.12 6.75
C THR A 86 -0.28 1.57 7.62
N ARG A 87 0.67 2.41 8.02
CA ARG A 87 1.76 2.02 8.91
C ARG A 87 1.22 1.49 10.23
N GLU A 88 0.23 2.14 10.83
CA GLU A 88 -0.38 1.67 12.08
C GLU A 88 -1.09 0.33 11.93
N ALA A 89 -1.80 0.11 10.83
CA ALA A 89 -2.47 -1.15 10.57
C ALA A 89 -1.47 -2.31 10.51
N PHE A 90 -0.34 -2.13 9.83
CA PHE A 90 0.66 -3.17 9.58
C PHE A 90 1.84 -3.23 10.57
N SER A 91 2.00 -2.25 11.47
CA SER A 91 3.04 -2.31 12.51
C SER A 91 2.73 -3.40 13.54
N ASP A 92 3.75 -4.07 14.08
CA ASP A 92 3.59 -5.11 15.09
C ASP A 92 2.82 -4.62 16.33
N ARG A 93 1.79 -5.38 16.73
CA ARG A 93 1.08 -5.18 18.00
C ARG A 93 0.67 -6.53 18.62
N THR A 94 -0.65 -6.82 18.73
CA THR A 94 -1.09 -8.14 19.22
C THR A 94 -0.84 -9.19 18.13
N LEU A 95 -1.01 -8.78 16.86
CA LEU A 95 -0.62 -9.58 15.71
C LEU A 95 0.71 -9.03 15.17
N ASP A 96 1.61 -9.93 14.81
CA ASP A 96 2.79 -9.57 14.05
C ASP A 96 2.43 -9.13 12.62
N ARG A 97 3.33 -8.41 11.97
CA ARG A 97 3.15 -7.91 10.62
C ARG A 97 2.94 -9.04 9.62
N LEU A 98 3.66 -10.15 9.73
CA LEU A 98 3.48 -11.29 8.82
C LEU A 98 2.03 -11.80 8.84
N THR A 99 1.46 -12.00 10.03
CA THR A 99 0.06 -12.42 10.18
C THR A 99 -0.89 -11.42 9.53
N LYS A 100 -0.63 -10.12 9.67
CA LYS A 100 -1.44 -9.06 9.05
C LYS A 100 -1.32 -9.04 7.54
N GLU A 101 -0.13 -9.25 6.99
CA GLU A 101 0.10 -9.35 5.55
C GLU A 101 -0.59 -10.59 4.96
N VAL A 102 -0.59 -11.73 5.67
CA VAL A 102 -1.34 -12.93 5.26
C VAL A 102 -2.85 -12.69 5.27
N LEU A 103 -3.37 -11.99 6.29
CA LEU A 103 -4.78 -11.59 6.33
C LEU A 103 -5.15 -10.64 5.18
N ALA A 104 -4.28 -9.67 4.91
CA ALA A 104 -4.44 -8.74 3.80
C ALA A 104 -4.37 -9.44 2.43
N LEU A 105 -3.48 -10.43 2.28
CA LEU A 105 -3.41 -11.29 1.11
C LEU A 105 -4.72 -12.08 0.91
N ALA A 106 -5.25 -12.69 1.98
CA ALA A 106 -6.52 -13.42 1.91
C ALA A 106 -7.71 -12.52 1.53
N ALA A 107 -7.76 -11.29 2.09
CA ALA A 107 -8.75 -10.29 1.71
C ALA A 107 -8.61 -9.88 0.23
N SER A 108 -7.38 -9.72 -0.25
CA SER A 108 -7.09 -9.36 -1.65
C SER A 108 -7.47 -10.46 -2.63
N LEU A 109 -7.20 -11.72 -2.30
CA LEU A 109 -7.66 -12.88 -3.08
C LEU A 109 -9.19 -12.93 -3.16
N THR A 110 -9.87 -12.67 -2.03
CA THR A 110 -11.34 -12.65 -1.95
C THR A 110 -11.93 -11.52 -2.78
N ALA A 111 -11.32 -10.33 -2.72
CA ALA A 111 -11.69 -9.17 -3.52
C ALA A 111 -11.31 -9.30 -5.01
N ARG A 112 -10.52 -10.32 -5.37
CA ARG A 112 -9.94 -10.52 -6.71
C ARG A 112 -9.05 -9.33 -7.14
N SER A 113 -8.34 -8.75 -6.19
CA SER A 113 -7.41 -7.65 -6.42
C SER A 113 -6.02 -8.19 -6.75
N ASP A 114 -5.61 -8.16 -8.02
CA ASP A 114 -4.25 -8.50 -8.41
C ASP A 114 -3.23 -7.48 -7.87
N TYR A 115 -3.62 -6.21 -7.65
CA TYR A 115 -2.75 -5.24 -6.96
C TYR A 115 -2.50 -5.62 -5.51
N GLY A 116 -3.56 -5.91 -4.75
CA GLY A 116 -3.44 -6.32 -3.36
C GLY A 116 -2.69 -7.64 -3.21
N VAL A 117 -2.95 -8.60 -4.11
CA VAL A 117 -2.21 -9.87 -4.14
C VAL A 117 -0.73 -9.64 -4.40
N ASP A 118 -0.36 -8.80 -5.38
CA ASP A 118 1.04 -8.49 -5.70
C ASP A 118 1.78 -7.89 -4.50
N LEU A 119 1.19 -6.87 -3.87
CA LEU A 119 1.78 -6.18 -2.71
C LEU A 119 1.90 -7.11 -1.49
N HIS A 120 0.80 -7.72 -1.06
CA HIS A 120 0.75 -8.46 0.19
C HIS A 120 1.45 -9.84 0.10
N LEU A 121 1.44 -10.48 -1.08
CA LEU A 121 2.23 -11.71 -1.29
C LEU A 121 3.72 -11.43 -1.24
N ARG A 122 4.17 -10.31 -1.83
CA ARG A 122 5.57 -9.89 -1.75
C ARG A 122 5.97 -9.65 -0.29
N GLU A 123 5.14 -8.95 0.49
CA GLU A 123 5.45 -8.65 1.88
C GLU A 123 5.47 -9.89 2.76
N ALA A 124 4.48 -10.77 2.63
CA ALA A 124 4.45 -12.03 3.39
C ALA A 124 5.64 -12.96 3.08
N ARG A 125 6.27 -12.84 1.91
CA ARG A 125 7.49 -13.59 1.56
C ARG A 125 8.77 -12.96 2.10
N ARG A 126 8.75 -11.65 2.35
CA ARG A 126 9.92 -10.88 2.77
C ARG A 126 10.12 -10.93 4.29
N LEU A 127 9.02 -10.95 5.05
CA LEU A 127 8.98 -11.00 6.51
C LEU A 127 9.17 -12.43 7.01
#